data_AF-A0A2J7ZA31-F1
#
_entry.id   AF-A0A2J7ZA31-F1
#
_cell.length_a   1.000
_cell.length_b   1.000
_cell.length_c   1.000
_cell.angle_alpha   90.00
_cell.angle_beta   90.00
_cell.angle_gamma   90.00
#
_symmetry.space_group_name_H-M   'P 1'
#
loop_
_entity.id
_entity.type
_entity.pdbx_description
1 polymer ?
#
loop_
_entity_poly.entity_id
_entity_poly.type
_entity_poly.pdbx_seq_one_letter_code
_entity_poly.pdbx_strand_id
1 'polypeptide(L)'
;MNKAQLINVVAQATGNRATARLAVESVLDAIVRAVAAGEVVSVTGFGSLTAEERPAHTARNPQTGERIQVGVSRIVKFRPGARFKDLVAGRRVMPESGNCIQKDPKTTKVARP
;
A
#
# COMPACT_ATOMS: atom_id res chain seq x y z
N MET A 1 -7.72 -10.79 6.36
CA MET A 1 -8.09 -10.79 4.92
C MET A 1 -6.95 -11.37 4.11
N ASN A 2 -7.17 -12.46 3.36
CA ASN A 2 -6.20 -13.05 2.43
C ASN A 2 -6.52 -12.69 0.96
N LYS A 3 -5.69 -13.12 -0.01
CA LYS A 3 -5.88 -12.78 -1.45
C LYS A 3 -7.26 -13.21 -1.99
N ALA A 4 -7.71 -14.43 -1.67
CA ALA A 4 -9.00 -14.93 -2.14
C ALA A 4 -10.18 -14.12 -1.55
N GLN A 5 -10.10 -13.76 -0.27
CA GLN A 5 -11.07 -12.91 0.41
C GLN A 5 -11.07 -11.49 -0.19
N LEU A 6 -9.89 -10.93 -0.50
CA LEU A 6 -9.78 -9.63 -1.16
C LEU A 6 -10.46 -9.63 -2.54
N ILE A 7 -10.23 -10.68 -3.34
CA ILE A 7 -10.91 -10.83 -4.65
C ILE A 7 -12.42 -10.91 -4.48
N ASN A 8 -12.93 -11.60 -3.45
CA ASN A 8 -14.37 -11.66 -3.20
C ASN A 8 -14.94 -10.28 -2.86
N VAL A 9 -14.26 -9.48 -2.03
CA VAL A 9 -14.69 -8.11 -1.70
C VAL A 9 -14.68 -7.22 -2.95
N VAL A 10 -13.63 -7.31 -3.77
CA VAL A 10 -13.57 -6.56 -5.04
C VAL A 10 -14.66 -7.01 -6.00
N ALA A 11 -14.96 -8.32 -6.05
CA ALA A 11 -16.03 -8.86 -6.90
C ALA A 11 -17.42 -8.36 -6.50
N GLN A 12 -17.67 -8.11 -5.22
CA GLN A 12 -18.90 -7.45 -4.77
C GLN A 12 -19.04 -6.03 -5.33
N ALA A 13 -17.92 -5.32 -5.49
CA ALA A 13 -17.90 -3.97 -6.05
C ALA A 13 -17.93 -3.96 -7.59
N THR A 14 -17.31 -4.94 -8.27
CA THR A 14 -17.19 -4.99 -9.74
C THR A 14 -18.23 -5.87 -10.42
N GLY A 15 -19.02 -6.65 -9.67
CA GLY A 15 -20.06 -7.54 -10.18
C GLY A 15 -19.59 -8.86 -10.80
N ASN A 16 -18.30 -8.97 -11.18
CA ASN A 16 -17.72 -10.19 -11.75
C ASN A 16 -16.42 -10.60 -11.03
N ARG A 17 -16.38 -11.84 -10.56
CA ARG A 17 -15.21 -12.45 -9.88
C ARG A 17 -13.99 -12.58 -10.80
N ALA A 18 -14.19 -12.90 -12.08
CA ALA A 18 -13.10 -13.03 -13.04
C ALA A 18 -12.41 -11.67 -13.26
N THR A 19 -13.21 -10.62 -13.47
CA THR A 19 -12.73 -9.24 -13.58
C THR A 19 -12.06 -8.76 -12.29
N ALA A 20 -12.63 -9.07 -11.13
CA ALA A 20 -12.03 -8.73 -9.84
C ALA A 20 -10.67 -9.39 -9.63
N ARG A 21 -10.55 -10.67 -9.98
CA ARG A 21 -9.29 -11.39 -9.93
C ARG A 21 -8.24 -10.72 -10.81
N LEU A 22 -8.59 -10.48 -12.08
CA LEU A 22 -7.69 -9.85 -13.04
C LEU A 22 -7.25 -8.46 -12.54
N ALA A 23 -8.18 -7.64 -12.07
CA ALA A 23 -7.89 -6.31 -11.54
C ALA A 23 -6.91 -6.35 -10.36
N VAL A 24 -7.14 -7.22 -9.38
CA VAL A 24 -6.24 -7.36 -8.22
C VAL A 24 -4.86 -7.84 -8.65
N GLU A 25 -4.78 -8.84 -9.52
CA GLU A 25 -3.51 -9.39 -9.99
C GLU A 25 -2.73 -8.36 -10.83
N SER A 26 -3.39 -7.64 -11.74
CA SER A 26 -2.76 -6.60 -12.57
C SER A 26 -2.27 -5.42 -11.75
N VAL A 27 -3.01 -4.96 -10.73
CA VAL A 27 -2.57 -3.85 -9.87
C VAL A 27 -1.34 -4.26 -9.06
N LEU A 28 -1.34 -5.46 -8.48
CA LEU A 28 -0.19 -5.94 -7.71
C LEU A 28 1.04 -6.12 -8.61
N ASP A 29 0.87 -6.68 -9.80
CA ASP A 29 1.97 -6.85 -10.78
C ASP A 29 2.56 -5.50 -11.21
N ALA A 30 1.71 -4.51 -11.52
CA ALA A 30 2.16 -3.17 -11.89
C ALA A 30 2.97 -2.50 -10.78
N ILE A 31 2.53 -2.62 -9.51
CA ILE A 31 3.27 -2.10 -8.36
C ILE A 31 4.65 -2.77 -8.23
N VAL A 32 4.70 -4.09 -8.34
CA VAL A 32 5.95 -4.85 -8.23
C VAL A 32 6.93 -4.43 -9.32
N ARG A 33 6.48 -4.35 -10.58
CA ARG A 33 7.32 -3.95 -11.71
C ARG A 33 7.86 -2.53 -11.55
N ALA A 34 7.02 -1.56 -11.19
CA ALA A 34 7.44 -0.17 -11.00
C ALA A 34 8.49 -0.04 -9.88
N VAL A 35 8.25 -0.65 -8.72
CA VAL A 35 9.19 -0.59 -7.59
C VAL A 35 10.50 -1.34 -7.88
N ALA A 36 10.44 -2.46 -8.61
CA ALA A 36 11.63 -3.17 -9.08
C ALA A 36 12.45 -2.33 -10.07
N ALA A 37 11.80 -1.53 -10.93
CA ALA A 37 12.45 -0.58 -11.83
C ALA A 37 13.08 0.62 -11.09
N GLY A 38 12.65 0.92 -9.85
CA GLY A 38 13.15 2.05 -9.05
C GLY A 38 12.21 3.24 -9.03
N GLU A 39 11.04 3.06 -9.60
CA GLU A 39 10.00 4.07 -9.61
C GLU A 39 9.31 4.14 -8.25
N VAL A 40 8.74 5.32 -7.98
CA VAL A 40 7.94 5.58 -6.80
C VAL A 40 6.47 5.43 -7.15
N VAL A 41 5.80 4.46 -6.54
CA VAL A 41 4.35 4.28 -6.71
C VAL A 41 3.63 5.02 -5.59
N SER A 42 2.97 6.13 -5.93
CA SER A 42 2.19 6.93 -4.99
C SER A 42 0.69 6.77 -5.22
N VAL A 43 -0.03 6.28 -4.21
CA VAL A 43 -1.49 6.15 -4.23
C VAL A 43 -2.07 7.06 -3.16
N THR A 44 -2.76 8.12 -3.58
CA THR A 44 -3.37 9.10 -2.68
C THR A 44 -4.30 8.41 -1.69
N GLY A 45 -4.18 8.75 -0.40
CA GLY A 45 -4.99 8.15 0.67
C GLY A 45 -4.49 6.79 1.18
N PHE A 46 -3.76 6.02 0.36
CA PHE A 46 -3.18 4.73 0.75
C PHE A 46 -1.72 4.89 1.22
N GLY A 47 -0.87 5.49 0.41
CA GLY A 47 0.55 5.67 0.72
C GLY A 47 1.45 5.58 -0.50
N SER A 48 2.75 5.50 -0.27
CA SER A 48 3.76 5.39 -1.34
C SER A 48 4.66 4.17 -1.14
N LEU A 49 4.94 3.42 -2.21
CA LEU A 49 5.96 2.38 -2.25
C LEU A 49 7.20 2.91 -2.97
N THR A 50 8.37 2.70 -2.37
CA THR A 50 9.67 3.10 -2.93
C THR A 50 10.67 1.98 -2.78
N ALA A 51 11.54 1.80 -3.77
CA ALA A 51 12.77 1.04 -3.56
C ALA A 51 13.78 1.89 -2.77
N GLU A 52 14.44 1.29 -1.79
CA GLU A 52 15.49 1.93 -0.99
C GLU A 52 16.69 0.99 -0.96
N GLU A 53 17.89 1.54 -1.16
CA GLU A 53 19.13 0.80 -0.98
C GLU A 53 19.45 0.75 0.51
N ARG A 54 19.59 -0.47 1.02
CA ARG A 54 20.02 -0.73 2.38
C ARG A 54 21.54 -0.96 2.35
N PRO A 55 22.32 -0.10 3.05
CA PRO A 55 23.78 -0.20 3.02
C PRO A 55 24.27 -1.50 3.65
N ALA A 56 25.48 -1.88 3.28
CA ALA A 56 26.17 -3.01 3.88
C ALA A 56 26.31 -2.79 5.39
N HIS A 57 26.04 -3.83 6.16
CA HIS A 57 26.14 -3.79 7.63
C HIS A 57 26.56 -5.16 8.16
N THR A 58 27.09 -5.17 9.37
CA THR A 58 27.43 -6.41 10.07
C THR A 58 26.19 -6.94 10.79
N ALA A 59 25.79 -8.17 10.51
CA ALA A 59 24.78 -8.90 11.25
C ALA A 59 25.45 -10.02 12.08
N ARG A 60 24.70 -10.61 13.00
CA ARG A 60 25.16 -11.73 13.82
C ARG A 60 24.33 -12.96 13.48
N ASN A 61 24.98 -14.08 13.21
CA ASN A 61 24.27 -15.34 12.96
C ASN A 61 23.51 -15.75 14.24
N PRO A 62 22.17 -15.92 14.21
CA PRO A 62 21.41 -16.32 15.39
C PRO A 62 21.81 -17.67 15.97
N GLN A 63 22.31 -18.60 15.13
CA GLN A 63 22.69 -19.95 15.55
C GLN A 63 24.13 -20.05 16.09
N THR A 64 25.09 -19.34 15.48
CA THR A 64 26.52 -19.47 15.82
C THR A 64 27.11 -18.27 16.55
N GLY A 65 26.43 -17.12 16.53
CA GLY A 65 26.92 -15.89 17.16
C GLY A 65 28.06 -15.20 16.40
N GLU A 66 28.49 -15.74 15.27
CA GLU A 66 29.55 -15.15 14.43
C GLU A 66 29.09 -13.88 13.73
N ARG A 67 30.03 -12.97 13.48
CA ARG A 67 29.78 -11.74 12.72
C ARG A 67 29.78 -12.09 11.23
N ILE A 68 28.66 -11.82 10.57
CA ILE A 68 28.48 -11.99 9.13
C ILE A 68 28.33 -10.61 8.48
N GLN A 69 28.99 -10.41 7.35
CA GLN A 69 28.89 -9.18 6.60
C GLN A 69 27.74 -9.29 5.60
N VAL A 70 26.71 -8.46 5.77
CA VAL A 70 25.57 -8.40 4.86
C VAL A 70 25.88 -7.31 3.83
N GLY A 71 25.93 -7.70 2.56
CA GLY A 71 26.18 -6.79 1.44
C GLY A 71 25.06 -5.75 1.26
N VAL A 72 25.26 -4.83 0.32
CA VAL A 72 24.21 -3.88 -0.09
C VAL A 72 23.03 -4.66 -0.63
N SER A 73 21.83 -4.32 -0.17
CA SER A 73 20.58 -4.97 -0.61
C SER A 73 19.54 -3.93 -0.93
N ARG A 74 18.63 -4.25 -1.86
CA ARG A 74 17.53 -3.36 -2.21
C ARG A 74 16.27 -3.82 -1.50
N ILE A 75 15.66 -2.93 -0.73
CA ILE A 75 14.45 -3.20 0.03
C ILE A 75 13.28 -2.38 -0.52
N VAL A 76 12.06 -2.86 -0.25
CA VAL A 76 10.84 -2.09 -0.52
C VAL A 76 10.42 -1.39 0.76
N LYS A 77 10.18 -0.08 0.68
CA LYS A 77 9.67 0.73 1.78
C LYS A 77 8.28 1.24 1.44
N PHE A 78 7.32 0.92 2.30
CA PHE A 78 5.97 1.49 2.25
C PHE A 78 5.87 2.63 3.25
N ARG A 79 5.46 3.81 2.78
CA ARG A 79 5.10 4.95 3.64
C ARG A 79 3.58 5.11 3.61
N PRO A 80 2.86 4.78 4.70
CA PRO A 80 1.40 4.94 4.75
C PRO A 80 1.00 6.41 4.63
N GLY A 81 -0.05 6.67 3.85
CA GLY A 81 -0.63 8.00 3.70
C GLY A 81 -1.21 8.51 5.03
N ALA A 82 -1.31 9.83 5.20
CA ALA A 82 -1.85 10.44 6.43
C ALA A 82 -3.23 9.88 6.79
N ARG A 83 -4.15 9.81 5.82
CA ARG A 83 -5.49 9.27 6.02
C ARG A 83 -5.49 7.82 6.48
N PHE A 84 -4.63 6.97 5.93
CA PHE A 84 -4.53 5.57 6.36
C PHE A 84 -4.05 5.49 7.82
N LYS A 85 -3.04 6.30 8.18
CA LYS A 85 -2.58 6.39 9.59
C LYS A 85 -3.69 6.86 10.53
N ASP A 86 -4.46 7.87 10.15
CA ASP A 86 -5.52 8.43 10.99
C ASP A 86 -6.68 7.46 11.20
N LEU A 87 -7.07 6.71 10.15
CA LEU A 87 -8.09 5.65 10.24
C LEU A 87 -7.63 4.52 11.15
N VAL A 88 -6.38 4.07 11.04
CA VAL A 88 -5.81 3.01 11.89
C VAL A 88 -5.65 3.49 13.34
N ALA A 89 -5.25 4.75 13.55
CA ALA A 89 -5.10 5.34 14.87
C ALA A 89 -6.44 5.75 15.53
N GLY A 90 -7.58 5.53 14.86
CA GLY A 90 -8.91 5.92 15.37
C GLY A 90 -9.16 7.43 15.43
N ARG A 91 -8.27 8.25 14.86
CA ARG A 91 -8.43 9.72 14.80
C ARG A 91 -9.46 10.15 13.76
N ARG A 92 -9.80 9.24 12.86
CA ARG A 92 -10.82 9.42 11.83
C ARG A 92 -11.74 8.21 11.82
N VAL A 93 -13.05 8.45 11.73
CA VAL A 93 -14.04 7.38 11.60
C VAL A 93 -13.98 6.77 10.19
N MET A 94 -14.05 5.45 10.11
CA MET A 94 -14.15 4.74 8.84
C MET A 94 -15.48 5.11 8.18
N PRO A 95 -15.48 5.66 6.95
CA PRO A 95 -16.71 6.09 6.32
C PRO A 95 -17.67 4.90 6.12
N GLU A 96 -18.94 5.09 6.46
CA GLU A 96 -19.99 4.07 6.30
C GLU A 96 -20.31 3.77 4.83
N SER A 97 -20.02 4.71 3.93
CA SER A 97 -20.14 4.56 2.48
C SER A 97 -19.07 5.35 1.74
N GLY A 98 -18.73 4.90 0.52
CA GLY A 98 -17.74 5.57 -0.34
C GLY A 98 -16.32 5.01 -0.23
N ASN A 99 -15.37 5.68 -0.89
CA ASN A 99 -14.01 5.19 -1.02
C ASN A 99 -13.06 5.79 0.04
N CYS A 100 -12.44 4.93 0.85
CA CYS A 100 -11.49 5.31 1.90
C CYS A 100 -10.19 5.97 1.36
N ILE A 101 -9.88 5.84 0.07
CA ILE A 101 -8.67 6.44 -0.54
C ILE A 101 -8.92 7.77 -1.25
N GLN A 102 -10.15 8.08 -1.67
CA GLN A 102 -10.45 9.31 -2.43
C GLN A 102 -10.59 10.52 -1.51
N LYS A 103 -9.93 11.65 -1.83
CA LYS A 103 -10.14 12.91 -1.08
C LYS A 103 -11.63 13.18 -0.93
N ASP A 104 -12.04 13.65 0.26
CA ASP A 104 -13.41 14.11 0.45
C ASP A 104 -13.74 15.11 -0.67
N PRO A 105 -14.93 15.00 -1.31
CA PRO A 105 -15.32 15.98 -2.31
C PRO A 105 -15.14 17.36 -1.68
N LYS A 106 -14.41 18.26 -2.37
CA LYS A 106 -14.31 19.66 -1.96
C LYS A 106 -15.74 20.12 -1.80
N THR A 107 -16.18 20.37 -0.57
CA THR A 107 -17.49 20.95 -0.32
C THR A 107 -17.48 22.24 -1.11
N THR A 108 -18.24 22.33 -2.20
CA THR A 108 -18.54 23.60 -2.82
C THR A 108 -19.16 24.42 -1.68
N LYS A 109 -18.47 25.48 -1.24
CA LYS A 109 -19.05 26.42 -0.28
C LYS A 109 -20.38 26.84 -0.89
N VAL A 110 -21.49 26.34 -0.35
CA VAL A 110 -22.80 26.86 -0.69
C VAL A 110 -22.77 28.31 -0.24
N ALA A 111 -22.74 29.23 -1.20
CA ALA A 111 -22.88 30.64 -0.92
C ALA A 111 -24.20 30.82 -0.17
N ARG A 112 -24.11 31.27 1.08
CA ARG A 112 -25.28 31.67 1.85
C ARG A 112 -25.85 32.94 1.19
N PRO A 113 -27.17 33.03 0.97
CA PRO A 113 -27.82 34.22 0.39
C PRO A 113 -27.64 35.46 1.26
#